data_AF-A0A939CSY5-F1
#
_entry.id   AF-A0A939CSY5-F1
#
_cell.length_a   1.000
_cell.length_b   1.000
_cell.length_c   1.000
_cell.angle_alpha   90.00
_cell.angle_beta   90.00
_cell.angle_gamma   90.00
#
_symmetry.space_group_name_H-M   'P 1'
#
loop_
_entity.id
_entity.type
_entity.pdbx_description
1 polymer ?
#
loop_
_entity_poly.entity_id
_entity_poly.type
_entity_poly.pdbx_seq_one_letter_code
_entity_poly.pdbx_strand_id
1 'polypeptide(L)'
;LGTGDWGLGTGDWGLGTGGDEGTRGQGGLLKPMPNAQFAVQYAHARCCSLVLLAHQEGLIKLREPVPNTSPAFWDVISPNPLPWLNCDGTLRLNHLDERRLIGELIQVIDNIECPDVSGCVKWEKVALNLSQAFEKFWSNCRIWGEVKITSPELAQARLGLLMATQSVLRYVLEENLGVFALLEL
;
A
#
# COMPACT_ATOMS: atom_id res chain seq x y z
N LEU A 1 -1.88 31.68 13.53
CA LEU A 1 -1.18 32.43 12.46
C LEU A 1 0.21 31.85 12.32
N GLY A 2 0.44 31.10 11.25
CA GLY A 2 1.69 30.38 10.98
C GLY A 2 1.59 29.79 9.59
N THR A 3 1.75 30.64 8.59
CA THR A 3 1.76 30.34 7.17
C THR A 3 3.07 29.65 6.82
N GLY A 4 3.01 28.38 6.45
CA GLY A 4 4.13 27.63 5.87
C GLY A 4 4.03 27.66 4.36
N ASP A 5 4.89 28.47 3.75
CA ASP A 5 5.14 28.63 2.32
C ASP A 5 5.95 27.44 1.79
N TRP A 6 5.39 26.66 0.88
CA TRP A 6 6.12 25.59 0.18
C TRP A 6 6.51 26.10 -1.20
N GLY A 7 7.73 26.63 -1.28
CA GLY A 7 8.33 27.14 -2.51
C GLY A 7 8.39 26.09 -3.63
N LEU A 8 7.96 26.53 -4.81
CA LEU A 8 8.07 25.84 -6.08
C LEU A 8 9.55 25.71 -6.49
N GLY A 9 10.05 24.46 -6.53
CA GLY A 9 11.33 24.12 -7.15
C GLY A 9 11.11 23.56 -8.55
N THR A 10 11.11 24.41 -9.57
CA THR A 10 11.25 24.00 -10.97
C THR A 10 12.71 23.62 -11.24
N GLY A 11 12.98 22.33 -11.40
CA GLY A 11 14.27 21.81 -11.83
C GLY A 11 14.23 21.41 -13.30
N ASP A 12 14.71 22.29 -14.17
CA ASP A 12 15.10 22.02 -15.55
C ASP A 12 16.49 21.37 -15.55
N TRP A 13 16.63 20.20 -16.18
CA TRP A 13 17.94 19.53 -16.34
C TRP A 13 18.08 18.94 -17.75
N GLY A 14 18.47 19.83 -18.68
CA GLY A 14 19.64 19.66 -19.56
C GLY A 14 19.80 18.37 -20.37
N LEU A 15 19.61 18.49 -21.70
CA LEU A 15 20.14 17.57 -22.70
C LEU A 15 21.65 17.34 -22.56
N GLY A 16 22.07 16.08 -22.57
CA GLY A 16 23.45 15.66 -22.79
C GLY A 16 23.51 14.48 -23.75
N THR A 17 23.96 14.74 -24.98
CA THR A 17 24.23 13.75 -26.04
C THR A 17 25.70 13.31 -26.05
N GLY A 18 25.95 12.03 -26.33
CA GLY A 18 27.26 11.43 -26.63
C GLY A 18 27.58 10.27 -25.65
N GLY A 19 28.12 9.10 -26.02
CA GLY A 19 28.69 8.56 -27.25
C GLY A 19 29.62 7.41 -26.83
N ASP A 20 29.28 6.18 -27.26
CA ASP A 20 30.01 4.91 -27.41
C ASP A 20 30.97 4.23 -26.38
N GLU A 21 30.76 2.91 -26.35
CA GLU A 21 31.63 1.71 -26.19
C GLU A 21 32.52 1.45 -24.95
N GLY A 22 32.30 0.26 -24.34
CA GLY A 22 33.38 -0.47 -23.63
C GLY A 22 33.00 -1.38 -22.44
N THR A 23 32.56 -2.61 -22.73
CA THR A 23 32.82 -3.90 -22.00
C THR A 23 32.51 -4.11 -20.50
N ARG A 24 31.63 -5.13 -20.28
CA ARG A 24 31.59 -6.14 -19.20
C ARG A 24 31.71 -5.69 -17.74
N GLY A 25 30.53 -5.49 -17.14
CA GLY A 25 30.25 -5.83 -15.75
C GLY A 25 28.80 -6.31 -15.64
N GLN A 26 28.56 -7.55 -15.19
CA GLN A 26 27.24 -8.00 -14.74
C GLN A 26 26.92 -7.27 -13.42
N GLY A 27 26.58 -5.99 -13.51
CA GLY A 27 25.73 -5.33 -12.52
C GLY A 27 24.33 -5.37 -13.10
N GLY A 28 23.39 -6.00 -12.40
CA GLY A 28 21.97 -5.94 -12.77
C GLY A 28 21.61 -4.48 -12.97
N LEU A 29 21.43 -4.08 -14.23
CA LEU A 29 21.01 -2.75 -14.62
C LEU A 29 19.61 -2.56 -14.01
N LEU A 30 19.55 -1.96 -12.83
CA LEU A 30 18.33 -1.39 -12.29
C LEU A 30 17.91 -0.35 -13.30
N LYS A 31 17.09 -0.75 -14.27
CA LYS A 31 16.36 0.17 -15.14
C LYS A 31 15.71 1.19 -14.20
N PRO A 32 15.81 2.50 -14.48
CA PRO A 32 15.12 3.49 -13.66
C PRO A 32 13.66 3.05 -13.55
N MET A 33 13.22 2.73 -12.33
CA MET A 33 11.86 2.26 -12.12
C MET A 33 10.94 3.39 -12.59
N PRO A 34 9.98 3.12 -13.50
CA PRO A 34 8.95 4.08 -13.84
C PRO A 34 8.34 4.64 -12.55
N ASN A 35 8.16 5.96 -12.45
CA ASN A 35 7.71 6.64 -11.23
C ASN A 35 6.48 5.97 -10.57
N ALA A 36 5.60 5.37 -11.38
CA ALA A 36 4.44 4.62 -10.91
C ALA A 36 4.82 3.35 -10.11
N GLN A 37 5.80 2.57 -10.58
CA GLN A 37 6.25 1.35 -9.89
C GLN A 37 6.87 1.68 -8.53
N PHE A 38 7.63 2.77 -8.44
CA PHE A 38 8.18 3.24 -7.16
C PHE A 38 7.06 3.62 -6.18
N ALA A 39 6.04 4.36 -6.63
CA ALA A 39 4.91 4.73 -5.76
C ALA A 39 4.14 3.50 -5.24
N VAL A 40 3.97 2.48 -6.10
CA VAL A 40 3.29 1.23 -5.73
C VAL A 40 4.10 0.42 -4.72
N GLN A 41 5.40 0.30 -4.97
CA GLN A 41 6.36 -0.35 -4.05
C GLN A 41 6.40 0.37 -2.71
N TYR A 42 6.49 1.71 -2.71
CA TYR A 42 6.46 2.53 -1.51
C TYR A 42 5.17 2.30 -0.70
N ALA A 43 4.01 2.33 -1.36
CA ALA A 43 2.73 2.09 -0.70
C ALA A 43 2.68 0.69 -0.06
N HIS A 44 3.16 -0.33 -0.76
CA HIS A 44 3.25 -1.70 -0.23
C HIS A 44 4.15 -1.78 1.01
N ALA A 45 5.41 -1.32 0.89
CA ALA A 45 6.37 -1.34 1.99
C ALA A 45 5.86 -0.54 3.20
N ARG A 46 5.23 0.61 2.95
CA ARG A 46 4.63 1.42 4.01
C ARG A 46 3.52 0.68 4.73
N CYS A 47 2.64 -0.03 4.02
CA CYS A 47 1.63 -0.87 4.65
C CYS A 47 2.27 -1.95 5.53
N CYS A 48 3.33 -2.61 5.06
CA CYS A 48 4.08 -3.60 5.84
C CYS A 48 4.62 -3.01 7.16
N SER A 49 5.30 -1.86 7.09
CA SER A 49 5.83 -1.19 8.29
C SER A 49 4.73 -0.80 9.28
N LEU A 50 3.58 -0.34 8.77
CA LEU A 50 2.45 0.08 9.60
C LEU A 50 1.77 -1.11 10.30
N VAL A 51 1.64 -2.25 9.62
CA VAL A 51 1.11 -3.49 10.20
C VAL A 51 2.06 -4.01 11.30
N LEU A 52 3.37 -3.99 11.05
CA LEU A 52 4.39 -4.33 12.04
C LEU A 52 4.35 -3.42 13.26
N LEU A 53 4.23 -2.11 13.05
CA LEU A 53 4.09 -1.14 14.14
C LEU A 53 2.84 -1.43 14.97
N ALA A 54 1.71 -1.74 14.34
CA ALA A 54 0.48 -2.09 15.05
C ALA A 54 0.61 -3.36 15.89
N HIS A 55 1.40 -4.33 15.43
CA HIS A 55 1.73 -5.50 16.21
C HIS A 55 2.57 -5.17 17.45
N GLN A 56 3.64 -4.40 17.27
CA GLN A 56 4.53 -3.96 18.36
C GLN A 56 3.78 -3.11 19.41
N GLU A 57 2.86 -2.27 18.94
CA GLU A 57 2.01 -1.40 19.76
C GLU A 57 0.83 -2.13 20.42
N GLY A 58 0.67 -3.43 20.18
CA GLY A 58 -0.38 -4.28 20.76
C GLY A 58 -1.80 -3.99 20.23
N LEU A 59 -1.94 -3.26 19.13
CA LEU A 59 -3.24 -3.03 18.47
C LEU A 59 -3.78 -4.31 17.84
N ILE A 60 -2.88 -5.12 17.29
CA ILE A 60 -3.15 -6.44 16.74
C ILE A 60 -2.07 -7.42 17.21
N LYS A 61 -2.40 -8.69 17.29
CA LYS A 61 -1.44 -9.77 17.47
C LYS A 61 -1.38 -10.55 16.18
N LEU A 62 -0.24 -10.50 15.52
CA LEU A 62 0.04 -11.31 14.36
C LEU A 62 0.57 -12.66 14.82
N ARG A 63 0.32 -13.71 14.04
CA ARG A 63 1.03 -14.96 14.18
C ARG A 63 2.50 -14.67 13.95
N GLU A 64 3.34 -15.00 14.93
CA GLU A 64 4.78 -14.77 14.83
C GLU A 64 5.29 -15.34 13.50
N PRO A 65 5.99 -14.53 12.68
CA PRO A 65 6.60 -15.06 11.47
C PRO A 65 7.64 -16.09 11.87
N VAL A 66 7.55 -17.28 11.28
CA VAL A 66 8.66 -18.24 11.36
C VAL A 66 9.87 -17.53 10.73
N PRO A 67 11.03 -17.41 11.41
CA PRO A 67 12.14 -16.52 10.98
C PRO A 67 12.74 -16.79 9.59
N ASN A 68 12.30 -17.84 8.88
CA ASN A 68 12.93 -18.34 7.66
C ASN A 68 11.93 -18.59 6.51
N THR A 69 10.70 -18.11 6.62
CA THR A 69 9.71 -18.25 5.55
C THR A 69 9.45 -16.86 4.96
N SER A 70 9.52 -16.77 3.62
CA SER A 70 8.97 -15.65 2.82
C SER A 70 7.69 -15.14 3.49
N PRO A 71 7.44 -13.81 3.60
CA PRO A 71 6.38 -13.21 4.41
C PRO A 71 5.00 -13.75 4.01
N ALA A 72 4.69 -14.94 4.49
CA ALA A 72 3.51 -15.69 4.21
C ALA A 72 2.56 -15.34 5.33
N PHE A 73 1.80 -14.29 5.04
CA PHE A 73 0.56 -13.87 5.68
C PHE A 73 0.69 -13.46 7.14
N TRP A 74 0.53 -12.15 7.34
CA TRP A 74 0.21 -11.55 8.63
C TRP A 74 -1.17 -12.05 9.11
N ASP A 75 -1.24 -13.30 9.57
CA ASP A 75 -2.45 -13.87 10.15
C ASP A 75 -2.74 -13.16 11.47
N VAL A 76 -3.86 -12.43 11.54
CA VAL A 76 -4.29 -11.80 12.79
C VAL A 76 -4.79 -12.88 13.75
N ILE A 77 -4.05 -13.10 14.84
CA ILE A 77 -4.48 -13.94 15.97
C ILE A 77 -5.50 -13.18 16.83
N SER A 78 -5.30 -11.88 17.01
CA SER A 78 -6.20 -11.03 17.78
C SER A 78 -6.19 -9.58 17.27
N PRO A 79 -7.35 -8.94 17.10
CA PRO A 79 -8.70 -9.50 17.25
C PRO A 79 -9.05 -10.44 16.08
N ASN A 80 -9.76 -11.54 16.38
CA ASN A 80 -10.26 -12.48 15.38
C ASN A 80 -11.75 -12.77 15.63
N PRO A 81 -12.67 -12.32 14.76
CA PRO A 81 -12.42 -11.50 13.56
C PRO A 81 -12.04 -10.05 13.91
N LEU A 82 -11.44 -9.34 12.94
CA LEU A 82 -11.28 -7.88 13.05
C LEU A 82 -12.66 -7.22 13.24
N PRO A 83 -12.79 -6.17 14.07
CA PRO A 83 -14.07 -5.56 14.42
C PRO A 83 -14.59 -4.64 13.30
N TRP A 84 -14.86 -5.20 12.13
CA TRP A 84 -15.34 -4.47 10.94
C TRP A 84 -16.68 -3.79 11.14
N LEU A 85 -17.54 -4.37 11.99
CA LEU A 85 -18.90 -3.90 12.22
C LEU A 85 -19.05 -3.24 13.61
N ASN A 86 -19.92 -2.23 13.67
CA ASN A 86 -20.44 -1.70 14.93
C ASN A 86 -21.50 -2.66 15.51
N CYS A 87 -21.95 -2.38 16.73
CA CYS A 87 -23.04 -3.12 17.38
C CYS A 87 -24.34 -3.12 16.54
N ASP A 88 -24.55 -2.10 15.72
CA ASP A 88 -25.70 -1.95 14.83
C ASP A 88 -25.56 -2.72 13.50
N GLY A 89 -24.48 -3.49 13.32
CA GLY A 89 -24.21 -4.23 12.08
C GLY A 89 -23.72 -3.37 10.91
N THR A 90 -23.50 -2.06 11.13
CA THR A 90 -22.95 -1.15 10.11
C THR A 90 -21.43 -1.22 10.07
N LEU A 91 -20.83 -1.10 8.88
CA LEU A 91 -19.39 -0.99 8.72
C LEU A 91 -18.84 0.22 9.50
N ARG A 92 -17.76 0.02 10.28
CA ARG A 92 -17.11 1.09 11.05
C ARG A 92 -16.43 2.14 10.17
N LEU A 93 -16.01 1.71 8.97
CA LEU A 93 -15.27 2.49 7.99
C LEU A 93 -16.22 3.43 7.21
N ASN A 94 -16.47 4.61 7.78
CA ASN A 94 -17.42 5.59 7.26
C ASN A 94 -16.77 6.85 6.65
N HIS A 95 -15.46 7.02 6.79
CA HIS A 95 -14.76 8.15 6.19
C HIS A 95 -14.76 8.05 4.66
N LEU A 96 -14.79 9.19 3.97
CA LEU A 96 -14.81 9.23 2.51
C LEU A 96 -13.60 8.51 1.90
N ASP A 97 -12.40 8.74 2.47
CA ASP A 97 -11.18 8.12 1.98
C ASP A 97 -11.08 6.62 2.29
N GLU A 98 -11.71 6.15 3.39
CA GLU A 98 -11.82 4.71 3.67
C GLU A 98 -12.68 4.02 2.60
N ARG A 99 -13.86 4.60 2.30
CA ARG A 99 -14.77 4.09 1.28
C ARG A 99 -14.14 4.13 -0.11
N ARG A 100 -13.39 5.18 -0.41
CA ARG A 100 -12.63 5.30 -1.65
C ARG A 100 -11.60 4.18 -1.76
N LEU A 101 -10.81 3.93 -0.72
CA LEU A 101 -9.83 2.84 -0.72
C LEU A 101 -10.49 1.48 -0.89
N ILE A 102 -11.62 1.22 -0.20
CA ILE A 102 -12.41 -0.01 -0.39
C ILE A 102 -12.86 -0.14 -1.85
N GLY A 103 -13.35 0.94 -2.46
CA GLY A 103 -13.76 0.94 -3.87
C GLY A 103 -12.62 0.61 -4.83
N GLU A 104 -11.43 1.19 -4.63
CA GLU A 104 -10.25 0.86 -5.45
C GLU A 104 -9.82 -0.59 -5.25
N LEU A 105 -9.86 -1.12 -4.01
CA LEU A 105 -9.57 -2.53 -3.74
C LEU A 105 -10.53 -3.46 -4.48
N ILE A 106 -11.83 -3.21 -4.39
CA ILE A 106 -12.86 -4.00 -5.11
C ILE A 106 -12.62 -3.91 -6.61
N GLN A 107 -12.35 -2.72 -7.14
CA GLN A 107 -12.05 -2.53 -8.56
C GLN A 107 -10.82 -3.32 -9.02
N VAL A 108 -9.78 -3.44 -8.18
CA VAL A 108 -8.61 -4.27 -8.48
C VAL A 108 -9.00 -5.75 -8.54
N ILE A 109 -9.75 -6.23 -7.55
CA ILE A 109 -10.22 -7.64 -7.53
C ILE A 109 -11.13 -7.95 -8.73
N ASP A 110 -12.04 -7.06 -9.07
CA ASP A 110 -12.92 -7.21 -10.24
C ASP A 110 -12.11 -7.33 -11.54
N ASN A 111 -11.03 -6.55 -11.67
CA ASN A 111 -10.12 -6.64 -12.81
C ASN A 111 -9.31 -7.95 -12.86
N ILE A 112 -9.06 -8.59 -11.70
CA ILE A 112 -8.36 -9.88 -11.60
C ILE A 112 -9.32 -11.02 -12.02
N GLU A 113 -10.51 -11.06 -11.44
CA GLU A 113 -11.47 -12.17 -11.59
C GLU A 113 -12.34 -12.06 -12.86
N CYS A 114 -12.62 -10.84 -13.31
CA CYS A 114 -13.45 -10.56 -14.48
C CYS A 114 -12.73 -9.62 -15.46
N PRO A 115 -11.66 -10.11 -16.13
CA PRO A 115 -10.94 -9.28 -17.08
C PRO A 115 -11.83 -8.90 -18.26
N ASP A 116 -11.82 -7.61 -18.62
CA ASP A 116 -12.58 -7.10 -19.76
C ASP A 116 -12.17 -7.83 -21.04
N VAL A 117 -13.19 -8.26 -21.80
CA VAL A 117 -13.06 -8.98 -23.08
C VAL A 117 -12.31 -8.13 -24.12
N SER A 118 -12.28 -6.80 -23.93
CA SER A 118 -11.65 -5.83 -24.84
C SER A 118 -10.12 -5.70 -24.73
N GLY A 119 -9.49 -6.32 -23.72
CA GLY A 119 -8.03 -6.53 -23.70
C GLY A 119 -7.20 -5.53 -22.87
N CYS A 120 -6.33 -6.12 -22.05
CA CYS A 120 -5.23 -5.54 -21.27
C CYS A 120 -5.62 -4.47 -20.24
N VAL A 121 -5.94 -4.94 -19.03
CA VAL A 121 -5.99 -4.10 -17.83
C VAL A 121 -4.67 -3.34 -17.69
N LYS A 122 -4.74 -2.02 -17.60
CA LYS A 122 -3.56 -1.16 -17.39
C LYS A 122 -3.15 -1.21 -15.92
N TRP A 123 -2.51 -2.31 -15.52
CA TRP A 123 -2.13 -2.58 -14.13
C TRP A 123 -1.31 -1.47 -13.49
N GLU A 124 -0.44 -0.79 -14.23
CA GLU A 124 0.31 0.35 -13.70
C GLU A 124 -0.60 1.48 -13.23
N LYS A 125 -1.68 1.77 -13.98
CA LYS A 125 -2.65 2.80 -13.62
C LYS A 125 -3.52 2.36 -12.45
N VAL A 126 -3.98 1.11 -12.47
CA VAL A 126 -4.80 0.53 -11.40
C VAL A 126 -4.02 0.52 -10.09
N ALA A 127 -2.77 0.05 -10.10
CA ALA A 127 -1.88 0.03 -8.96
C ALA A 127 -1.61 1.45 -8.44
N LEU A 128 -1.31 2.40 -9.34
CA LEU A 128 -1.05 3.79 -8.95
C LEU A 128 -2.29 4.45 -8.30
N ASN A 129 -3.48 4.22 -8.84
CA ASN A 129 -4.72 4.71 -8.25
C ASN A 129 -4.94 4.14 -6.84
N LEU A 130 -4.71 2.84 -6.66
CA LEU A 130 -4.80 2.18 -5.36
C LEU A 130 -3.79 2.78 -4.37
N SER A 131 -2.54 3.00 -4.79
CA SER A 131 -1.51 3.65 -3.97
C SER A 131 -1.90 5.07 -3.56
N GLN A 132 -2.44 5.86 -4.48
CA GLN A 132 -2.91 7.23 -4.17
C GLN A 132 -4.12 7.24 -3.24
N ALA A 133 -5.04 6.28 -3.38
CA ALA A 133 -6.17 6.13 -2.47
C ALA A 133 -5.69 5.72 -1.07
N PHE A 134 -4.69 4.83 -1.00
CA PHE A 134 -4.02 4.48 0.25
C PHE A 134 -3.37 5.70 0.92
N GLU A 135 -2.63 6.52 0.19
CA GLU A 135 -1.97 7.71 0.76
C GLU A 135 -2.99 8.69 1.36
N LYS A 136 -4.11 8.92 0.68
CA LYS A 136 -5.20 9.78 1.19
C LYS A 136 -5.88 9.19 2.41
N PHE A 137 -6.13 7.89 2.38
CA PHE A 137 -6.63 7.17 3.55
C PHE A 137 -5.67 7.33 4.72
N TRP A 138 -4.37 7.09 4.50
CA TRP A 138 -3.35 7.17 5.53
C TRP A 138 -3.19 8.59 6.11
N SER A 139 -3.23 9.62 5.26
CA SER A 139 -3.10 11.01 5.71
C SER A 139 -4.31 11.48 6.52
N ASN A 140 -5.52 11.06 6.13
CA ASN A 140 -6.76 11.61 6.68
C ASN A 140 -7.38 10.73 7.77
N CYS A 141 -7.10 9.42 7.78
CA CYS A 141 -7.69 8.45 8.70
C CYS A 141 -6.66 8.01 9.75
N ARG A 142 -6.65 8.70 10.90
CA ARG A 142 -5.71 8.38 11.99
C ARG A 142 -5.98 6.99 12.57
N ILE A 143 -4.96 6.15 12.60
CA ILE A 143 -4.98 4.82 13.24
C ILE A 143 -4.34 4.89 14.63
N TRP A 144 -3.24 5.65 14.73
CA TRP A 144 -2.52 5.88 15.98
C TRP A 144 -2.95 7.18 16.68
N GLY A 145 -2.47 7.38 17.90
CA GLY A 145 -2.78 8.55 18.74
C GLY A 145 -4.11 8.40 19.48
N GLU A 146 -4.92 9.46 19.51
CA GLU A 146 -6.18 9.50 20.25
C GLU A 146 -7.17 8.39 19.85
N VAL A 147 -7.17 7.96 18.59
CA VAL A 147 -8.07 6.91 18.07
C VAL A 147 -7.76 5.55 18.71
N LYS A 148 -6.48 5.23 18.95
CA LYS A 148 -6.06 3.99 19.64
C LYS A 148 -6.61 3.91 21.07
N ILE A 149 -6.75 5.06 21.73
CA ILE A 149 -7.19 5.15 23.13
C ILE A 149 -8.72 5.25 23.21
N THR A 150 -9.33 6.04 22.33
CA THR A 150 -10.76 6.40 22.40
C THR A 150 -11.65 5.40 21.65
N SER A 151 -11.15 4.78 20.59
CA SER A 151 -11.91 3.87 19.72
C SER A 151 -10.99 2.80 19.11
N PRO A 152 -10.46 1.87 19.93
CA PRO A 152 -9.51 0.85 19.49
C PRO A 152 -10.09 -0.06 18.39
N GLU A 153 -11.40 -0.32 18.38
CA GLU A 153 -12.06 -1.13 17.36
C GLU A 153 -12.03 -0.44 15.98
N LEU A 154 -12.18 0.88 15.93
CA LEU A 154 -12.06 1.63 14.68
C LEU A 154 -10.61 1.60 14.16
N ALA A 155 -9.63 1.75 15.05
CA ALA A 155 -8.22 1.61 14.69
C ALA A 155 -7.91 0.20 14.14
N GLN A 156 -8.45 -0.85 14.76
CA GLN A 156 -8.32 -2.23 14.31
C GLN A 156 -9.01 -2.47 12.96
N ALA A 157 -10.20 -1.92 12.72
CA ALA A 157 -10.88 -2.02 11.42
C ALA A 157 -10.06 -1.33 10.31
N ARG A 158 -9.48 -0.16 10.59
CA ARG A 158 -8.57 0.54 9.68
C ARG A 158 -7.29 -0.25 9.41
N LEU A 159 -6.76 -0.95 10.40
CA LEU A 159 -5.63 -1.87 10.23
C LEU A 159 -5.98 -3.04 9.32
N GLY A 160 -7.20 -3.58 9.45
CA GLY A 160 -7.70 -4.55 8.48
C GLY A 160 -7.65 -4.04 7.05
N LEU A 161 -8.07 -2.79 6.83
CA LEU A 161 -8.02 -2.17 5.50
C LEU A 161 -6.57 -1.99 4.99
N LEU A 162 -5.62 -1.68 5.86
CA LEU A 162 -4.19 -1.66 5.54
C LEU A 162 -3.68 -3.04 5.09
N MET A 163 -4.07 -4.10 5.80
CA MET A 163 -3.65 -5.47 5.49
C MET A 163 -4.24 -5.95 4.15
N ALA A 164 -5.49 -5.62 3.88
CA ALA A 164 -6.11 -5.89 2.58
C ALA A 164 -5.37 -5.15 1.46
N THR A 165 -5.04 -3.87 1.68
CA THR A 165 -4.28 -3.06 0.72
C THR A 165 -2.89 -3.63 0.45
N GLN A 166 -2.18 -4.03 1.50
CA GLN A 166 -0.87 -4.68 1.40
C GLN A 166 -0.95 -5.96 0.55
N SER A 167 -1.94 -6.81 0.83
CA SER A 167 -2.13 -8.08 0.12
C SER A 167 -2.42 -7.87 -1.37
N VAL A 168 -3.30 -6.93 -1.70
CA VAL A 168 -3.67 -6.61 -3.08
C VAL A 168 -2.50 -5.95 -3.83
N LEU A 169 -1.82 -4.98 -3.22
CA LEU A 169 -0.65 -4.34 -3.84
C LEU A 169 0.47 -5.34 -4.12
N ARG A 170 0.72 -6.28 -3.19
CA ARG A 170 1.68 -7.36 -3.40
C ARG A 170 1.30 -8.20 -4.61
N TYR A 171 0.05 -8.65 -4.68
CA TYR A 171 -0.43 -9.47 -5.79
C TYR A 171 -0.25 -8.73 -7.13
N VAL A 172 -0.65 -7.46 -7.19
CA VAL A 172 -0.50 -6.65 -8.42
C VAL A 172 0.97 -6.44 -8.80
N LEU A 173 1.86 -6.24 -7.83
CA LEU A 173 3.30 -6.12 -8.09
C LEU A 173 3.88 -7.42 -8.64
N GLU A 174 3.65 -8.54 -7.96
CA GLU A 174 4.28 -9.84 -8.26
C GLU A 174 3.68 -10.50 -9.51
N GLU A 175 2.35 -10.58 -9.58
CA GLU A 175 1.64 -11.35 -10.61
C GLU A 175 1.32 -10.52 -11.86
N ASN A 176 1.00 -9.22 -11.71
CA ASN A 176 0.56 -8.40 -12.83
C ASN A 176 1.65 -7.48 -13.42
N LEU A 177 2.54 -6.95 -12.58
CA LEU A 177 3.64 -6.08 -13.00
C LEU A 177 4.98 -6.83 -13.11
N GLY A 178 5.08 -8.05 -12.59
CA GLY A 178 6.29 -8.87 -12.65
C GLY A 178 7.47 -8.32 -11.85
N VAL A 179 7.19 -7.55 -10.79
CA VAL A 179 8.19 -6.95 -9.89
C VAL A 179 8.01 -7.52 -8.49
N PHE A 180 9.11 -7.87 -7.83
CA PHE A 180 9.06 -8.37 -6.45
C PHE A 180 8.54 -7.30 -5.49
N ALA A 181 7.59 -7.64 -4.61
CA ALA A 181 7.05 -6.70 -3.63
C ALA A 181 8.01 -6.54 -2.44
N LEU A 182 8.67 -5.38 -2.35
CA LEU A 182 9.64 -5.11 -1.30
C LEU A 182 8.96 -4.89 0.05
N LEU A 183 9.52 -5.49 1.10
CA LEU A 183 9.04 -5.33 2.48
C LEU A 183 9.37 -3.95 3.04
N GLU A 184 10.52 -3.40 2.66
CA GLU A 184 11.07 -2.13 3.12
C GLU A 184 11.76 -1.41 1.95
N LEU A 185 11.66 -0.07 1.92
CA LEU A 185 12.22 0.83 0.91
C LEU A 185 12.90 2.02 1.58
#